data_AF-A0A847QI78-F1
#
_entry.id   AF-A0A847QI78-F1
#
_cell.length_a   1.000
_cell.length_b   1.000
_cell.length_c   1.000
_cell.angle_alpha   90.00
_cell.angle_beta   90.00
_cell.angle_gamma   90.00
#
_symmetry.space_group_name_H-M   'P 1'
#
loop_
_entity.id
_entity.type
_entity.pdbx_description
1 polymer ?
#
loop_
_entity_poly.entity_id
_entity_poly.type
_entity_poly.pdbx_seq_one_letter_code
_entity_poly.pdbx_strand_id
1 'polypeptide(L)'
;MQRHLSNQSGITLVELVIGMALTVLLMTAVVSLLSTSLQAWQTGSRKTEVQQTARFALDSVARELRYASNVVVDENKSGITFKKNDTVSNEDTIYIYCSSNGVLRRVNKSEGGGAQPITGENNVKVAATFELDTTDNRTVSINLTAIDSYTDKLPRQSITLKTTVVSLNVPPR
;
A
#
# COMPACT_ATOMS: atom_id res chain seq x y z
N MET A 1 33.68 67.09 22.64
CA MET A 1 33.96 65.74 22.09
C MET A 1 34.10 64.76 23.24
N GLN A 2 33.03 64.05 23.62
CA GLN A 2 33.09 62.97 24.61
C GLN A 2 33.24 61.64 23.86
N ARG A 3 34.41 61.01 23.98
CA ARG A 3 34.66 59.66 23.47
C ARG A 3 34.14 58.66 24.51
N HIS A 4 33.08 57.95 24.17
CA HIS A 4 32.72 56.71 24.87
C HIS A 4 33.84 55.69 24.60
N LEU A 5 34.67 55.43 25.60
CA LEU A 5 35.56 54.26 25.60
C LEU A 5 34.65 53.04 25.79
N SER A 6 34.42 52.33 24.69
CA SER A 6 33.71 51.04 24.67
C SER A 6 34.48 50.04 25.52
N ASN A 7 33.89 49.63 26.63
CA ASN A 7 34.39 48.62 27.55
C ASN A 7 34.45 47.25 26.84
N GLN A 8 35.56 46.93 26.19
CA GLN A 8 35.81 45.61 25.61
C GLN A 8 36.27 44.64 26.70
N SER A 9 35.32 44.11 27.47
CA SER A 9 35.55 42.99 28.38
C SER A 9 35.67 41.69 27.57
N GLY A 10 36.81 41.01 27.68
CA GLY A 10 37.06 39.70 27.06
C GLY A 10 36.22 38.60 27.70
N ILE A 11 35.91 37.55 26.93
CA ILE A 11 35.18 36.36 27.40
C ILE A 11 36.04 35.61 28.42
N THR A 12 35.44 35.22 29.55
CA THR A 12 36.15 34.40 30.54
C THR A 12 36.20 32.95 30.12
N LEU A 13 37.25 32.22 30.50
CA LEU A 13 37.39 30.79 30.18
C LEU A 13 36.22 29.96 30.72
N VAL A 14 35.67 30.34 31.88
CA VAL A 14 34.50 29.71 32.49
C VAL A 14 33.24 29.89 31.64
N GLU A 15 33.04 31.08 31.09
CA GLU A 15 31.90 31.41 30.23
C GLU A 15 31.92 30.63 28.91
N LEU A 16 33.11 30.40 28.34
CA LEU A 16 33.29 29.56 27.16
C LEU A 16 32.98 28.09 27.46
N VAL A 17 33.46 27.55 28.59
CA VAL A 17 33.19 26.16 28.99
C VAL A 17 31.69 25.95 29.26
N ILE A 18 31.03 26.90 29.93
CA ILE A 18 29.58 26.83 30.17
C ILE A 18 28.82 26.90 28.84
N GLY A 19 29.20 27.81 27.94
CA GLY A 19 28.59 27.92 26.61
C GLY A 19 28.70 26.62 25.81
N MET A 20 29.85 25.96 25.84
CA MET A 20 30.06 24.66 25.19
C MET A 20 29.24 23.54 25.84
N ALA A 21 29.15 23.51 27.18
CA ALA A 21 28.35 22.52 27.88
C ALA A 21 26.86 22.65 27.53
N LEU A 22 26.36 23.89 27.46
CA LEU A 22 24.97 24.17 27.08
C LEU A 22 24.69 23.84 25.62
N THR A 23 25.60 24.13 24.70
CA THR A 23 25.40 23.80 23.28
C THR A 23 25.37 22.29 23.05
N VAL A 24 26.24 21.52 23.70
CA VAL A 24 26.19 20.04 23.64
C VAL A 24 24.87 19.51 24.21
N LEU A 25 24.44 20.04 25.36
CA LEU A 25 23.17 19.64 25.97
C LEU A 25 21.98 19.92 25.03
N LEU A 26 21.94 21.10 24.40
CA LEU A 26 20.91 21.45 23.42
C LEU A 26 20.98 20.56 22.18
N MET A 27 22.17 20.31 21.62
CA MET A 27 22.35 19.46 20.45
C MET A 27 21.86 18.03 20.70
N THR A 28 22.04 17.51 21.91
CA THR A 28 21.57 16.17 22.28
C THR A 28 20.04 16.07 22.19
N ALA A 29 19.33 17.11 22.62
CA ALA A 29 17.87 17.19 22.50
C ALA A 29 17.40 17.35 21.05
N VAL A 30 18.13 18.12 20.23
CA VAL A 30 17.79 18.31 18.81
C VAL A 30 17.99 17.01 18.03
N VAL A 31 19.09 16.28 18.27
CA VAL A 31 19.38 15.02 17.58
C VAL A 31 18.35 13.95 17.92
N SER A 32 17.91 13.86 19.18
CA SER A 32 16.87 12.89 19.58
C SER A 32 15.54 13.21 18.89
N LEU A 33 15.12 14.48 18.87
CA LEU A 33 13.92 14.93 18.18
C LEU A 33 13.97 14.64 16.68
N LEU A 34 15.11 14.90 16.03
CA LEU A 34 15.29 14.63 14.60
C LEU A 34 15.20 13.12 14.31
N SER A 35 15.83 12.28 15.14
CA SER A 35 15.76 10.83 15.00
C SER A 35 14.33 10.30 15.11
N THR A 36 13.56 10.78 16.10
CA THR A 36 12.14 10.43 16.24
C THR A 36 11.32 10.91 15.05
N SER A 37 11.59 12.11 14.55
CA SER A 37 10.89 12.68 13.39
C SER A 37 11.13 11.87 12.11
N LEU A 38 12.38 11.44 11.88
CA LEU A 38 12.73 10.60 10.74
C LEU A 38 12.05 9.22 10.82
N GLN A 39 12.01 8.60 12.00
CA GLN A 39 11.32 7.34 12.20
C GLN A 39 9.81 7.48 11.96
N ALA A 40 9.19 8.53 12.51
CA ALA A 40 7.77 8.82 12.30
C ALA A 40 7.46 9.04 10.81
N TRP A 41 8.31 9.78 10.10
CA TRP A 41 8.18 10.00 8.66
C TRP A 41 8.28 8.70 7.87
N GLN A 42 9.26 7.84 8.18
CA GLN A 42 9.40 6.54 7.52
C GLN A 42 8.18 5.64 7.74
N THR A 43 7.67 5.54 8.98
CA THR A 43 6.45 4.77 9.27
C THR A 43 5.23 5.36 8.57
N GLY A 44 5.10 6.69 8.52
CA GLY A 44 4.02 7.36 7.79
C GLY A 44 4.04 7.09 6.29
N SER A 45 5.23 7.14 5.67
CA SER A 45 5.43 6.81 4.26
C SER A 45 5.07 5.35 3.97
N ARG A 46 5.52 4.39 4.80
CA ARG A 46 5.18 2.96 4.65
C ARG A 46 3.67 2.71 4.77
N LYS A 47 3.03 3.34 5.75
CA LYS A 47 1.57 3.23 5.92
C LYS A 47 0.82 3.77 4.70
N THR A 48 1.29 4.88 4.14
CA THR A 48 0.71 5.48 2.93
C THR A 48 0.88 4.56 1.72
N GLU A 49 2.07 3.98 1.53
CA GLU A 49 2.38 3.06 0.45
C GLU A 49 1.49 1.80 0.50
N VAL A 50 1.34 1.19 1.68
CA VAL A 50 0.47 0.03 1.90
C VAL A 50 -1.00 0.37 1.60
N GLN A 51 -1.47 1.54 2.04
CA GLN A 51 -2.85 1.99 1.78
C GLN A 51 -3.11 2.25 0.30
N GLN A 52 -2.21 2.95 -0.39
CA GLN A 52 -2.33 3.25 -1.81
C GLN A 52 -2.32 1.96 -2.63
N THR A 53 -1.42 1.03 -2.31
CA THR A 53 -1.34 -0.28 -2.93
C THR A 53 -2.63 -1.06 -2.75
N ALA A 54 -3.18 -1.12 -1.53
CA ALA A 54 -4.43 -1.81 -1.26
C ALA A 54 -5.62 -1.20 -2.01
N ARG A 55 -5.73 0.13 -2.03
CA ARG A 55 -6.79 0.85 -2.76
C ARG A 55 -6.69 0.63 -4.26
N PHE A 56 -5.49 0.78 -4.82
CA PHE A 56 -5.25 0.55 -6.24
C PHE A 56 -5.60 -0.89 -6.65
N ALA A 57 -5.21 -1.88 -5.85
CA ALA A 57 -5.53 -3.27 -6.08
C ALA A 57 -7.03 -3.52 -6.08
N LEU A 58 -7.72 -3.03 -5.05
CA LEU A 58 -9.18 -3.16 -4.94
C LEU A 58 -9.91 -2.47 -6.09
N ASP A 59 -9.55 -1.23 -6.40
CA ASP A 59 -10.21 -0.47 -7.47
C ASP A 59 -9.99 -1.11 -8.83
N SER A 60 -8.81 -1.67 -9.08
CA SER A 60 -8.50 -2.39 -10.32
C SER A 60 -9.37 -3.63 -10.46
N VAL A 61 -9.41 -4.49 -9.42
CA VAL A 61 -10.20 -5.72 -9.48
C VAL A 61 -11.70 -5.41 -9.50
N ALA A 62 -12.17 -4.48 -8.69
CA ALA A 62 -13.57 -4.08 -8.66
C ALA A 62 -14.04 -3.53 -10.01
N ARG A 63 -13.19 -2.75 -10.68
CA ARG A 63 -13.48 -2.24 -12.02
C ARG A 63 -13.62 -3.36 -13.04
N GLU A 64 -12.71 -4.33 -13.04
CA GLU A 64 -12.78 -5.46 -13.98
C GLU A 64 -14.02 -6.33 -13.71
N LEU A 65 -14.33 -6.61 -12.44
CA LEU A 65 -15.50 -7.40 -12.05
C LEU A 65 -16.83 -6.72 -12.37
N ARG A 66 -16.89 -5.38 -12.35
CA ARG A 66 -18.11 -4.64 -12.69
C ARG A 66 -18.56 -4.89 -14.13
N TYR A 67 -17.62 -5.11 -15.05
CA TYR A 67 -17.88 -5.39 -16.47
C TYR A 67 -17.85 -6.90 -16.82
N ALA A 68 -17.75 -7.77 -15.82
CA ALA A 68 -17.81 -9.21 -16.03
C ALA A 68 -19.21 -9.65 -16.47
N SER A 69 -19.27 -10.60 -17.42
CA SER A 69 -20.51 -11.26 -17.88
C SER A 69 -20.73 -12.64 -17.26
N ASN A 70 -19.66 -13.27 -16.78
CA ASN A 70 -19.69 -14.53 -16.03
C ASN A 70 -18.57 -14.50 -14.99
N VAL A 71 -18.84 -14.98 -13.78
CA VAL A 71 -17.88 -14.98 -12.67
C VAL A 71 -17.84 -16.36 -12.03
N VAL A 72 -16.62 -16.88 -11.85
CA VAL A 72 -16.33 -18.13 -11.13
C VAL A 72 -15.18 -17.86 -10.17
N VAL A 73 -15.38 -18.20 -8.90
CA VAL A 73 -14.35 -18.07 -7.85
C VAL A 73 -13.68 -19.43 -7.65
N ASP A 74 -12.36 -19.43 -7.45
CA ASP A 74 -11.61 -20.65 -7.16
C ASP A 74 -12.03 -21.25 -5.81
N GLU A 75 -11.92 -22.57 -5.64
CA GLU A 75 -12.28 -23.26 -4.38
C GLU A 75 -11.54 -22.68 -3.15
N ASN A 76 -10.28 -22.30 -3.34
CA ASN A 76 -9.45 -21.70 -2.30
C ASN A 76 -9.72 -20.20 -2.07
N LYS A 77 -10.68 -19.60 -2.79
CA LYS A 77 -11.03 -18.17 -2.75
C LYS A 77 -9.88 -17.20 -3.09
N SER A 78 -8.70 -17.69 -3.45
CA SER A 78 -7.50 -16.88 -3.76
C SER A 78 -7.42 -16.37 -5.20
N GLY A 79 -8.39 -16.76 -6.03
CA GLY A 79 -8.47 -16.39 -7.44
C GLY A 79 -9.91 -16.30 -7.91
N ILE A 80 -10.09 -15.52 -8.97
CA ILE A 80 -11.37 -15.27 -9.61
C ILE A 80 -11.16 -15.29 -11.13
N THR A 81 -11.97 -16.09 -11.81
CA THR A 81 -12.05 -16.16 -13.27
C THR A 81 -13.33 -15.48 -13.70
N PHE A 82 -13.25 -14.60 -14.69
CA PHE A 82 -14.43 -13.98 -15.26
C PHE A 82 -14.28 -13.73 -16.76
N LYS A 83 -15.41 -13.64 -17.45
CA LYS A 83 -15.45 -13.33 -18.89
C LYS A 83 -15.77 -11.86 -19.11
N LYS A 84 -15.11 -11.22 -20.07
CA LYS A 84 -15.35 -9.84 -20.48
C LYS A 84 -16.06 -9.83 -21.84
N ASN A 85 -17.32 -9.39 -21.85
CA ASN A 85 -18.23 -9.23 -23.00
C ASN A 85 -18.34 -10.42 -23.99
N ASP A 86 -19.60 -10.77 -24.26
CA ASP A 86 -20.03 -11.84 -25.15
C ASP A 86 -20.09 -11.32 -26.61
N THR A 87 -18.97 -11.37 -27.32
CA THR A 87 -18.97 -11.26 -28.78
C THR A 87 -18.55 -12.59 -29.38
N VAL A 88 -19.52 -13.53 -29.45
CA VAL A 88 -19.79 -14.67 -30.36
C VAL A 88 -18.64 -15.50 -30.96
N SER A 89 -17.36 -15.17 -30.78
CA SER A 89 -16.24 -15.94 -31.32
C SER A 89 -14.93 -15.84 -30.53
N ASN A 90 -14.78 -14.90 -29.58
CA ASN A 90 -13.63 -14.86 -28.67
C ASN A 90 -14.06 -14.35 -27.29
N GLU A 91 -14.38 -15.26 -26.38
CA GLU A 91 -14.63 -14.90 -24.98
C GLU A 91 -13.28 -14.57 -24.32
N ASP A 92 -13.01 -13.30 -24.03
CA ASP A 92 -11.84 -12.91 -23.23
C ASP A 92 -12.03 -13.36 -21.78
N THR A 93 -11.35 -14.46 -21.42
CA THR A 93 -11.39 -15.03 -20.07
C THR A 93 -10.23 -14.47 -19.28
N ILE A 94 -10.54 -13.63 -18.30
CA ILE A 94 -9.56 -13.02 -17.42
C ILE A 94 -9.51 -13.83 -16.12
N TYR A 95 -8.29 -14.14 -15.69
CA TYR A 95 -8.01 -14.76 -14.41
C TYR A 95 -7.20 -13.82 -13.54
N ILE A 96 -7.73 -13.47 -12.38
CA ILE A 96 -7.05 -12.67 -11.37
C ILE A 96 -6.78 -13.56 -10.16
N TYR A 97 -5.54 -13.61 -9.69
CA TYR A 97 -5.15 -14.43 -8.55
C TYR A 97 -4.01 -13.80 -7.75
N CYS A 98 -3.95 -14.17 -6.48
CA CYS A 98 -2.81 -13.84 -5.64
C CYS A 98 -1.74 -14.93 -5.75
N SER A 99 -0.53 -14.56 -6.19
CA SER A 99 0.63 -15.45 -6.17
C SER A 99 1.13 -15.67 -4.74
N SER A 100 1.78 -16.81 -4.49
CA SER A 100 2.47 -17.12 -3.22
C SER A 100 3.50 -16.05 -2.81
N ASN A 101 4.03 -15.31 -3.79
CA ASN A 101 4.96 -14.20 -3.58
C ASN A 101 4.29 -12.89 -3.14
N GLY A 102 2.98 -12.91 -2.84
CA GLY A 102 2.18 -11.76 -2.42
C GLY A 102 1.94 -10.73 -3.53
N VAL A 103 1.98 -11.19 -4.79
CA VAL A 103 1.74 -10.35 -5.97
C VAL A 103 0.36 -10.69 -6.52
N LEU A 104 -0.48 -9.68 -6.69
CA LEU A 104 -1.76 -9.82 -7.38
C LEU A 104 -1.49 -9.81 -8.88
N ARG A 105 -1.88 -10.86 -9.59
CA ARG A 105 -1.62 -11.02 -11.03
C ARG A 105 -2.91 -11.14 -11.81
N ARG A 106 -2.83 -10.73 -13.07
CA ARG A 106 -3.86 -10.83 -14.09
C ARG A 106 -3.34 -11.67 -15.26
N VAL A 107 -4.17 -12.56 -15.78
CA VAL A 107 -3.87 -13.37 -16.98
C VAL A 107 -5.05 -13.28 -17.92
N ASN A 108 -4.78 -13.01 -19.20
CA ASN A 108 -5.77 -13.29 -20.25
C ASN A 108 -5.57 -14.74 -20.71
N LYS A 109 -6.49 -15.63 -20.34
CA LYS A 109 -6.45 -17.04 -20.73
C LYS A 109 -6.78 -17.26 -22.21
N SER A 110 -7.41 -16.28 -22.87
CA SER A 110 -7.89 -16.41 -24.25
C SER A 110 -6.84 -16.01 -25.29
N GLU A 111 -5.91 -15.13 -24.94
CA GLU A 111 -4.88 -14.60 -25.85
C GLU A 111 -3.49 -15.22 -25.65
N GLY A 112 -3.37 -16.27 -24.82
CA GLY A 112 -2.09 -16.96 -24.58
C GLY A 112 -1.01 -16.09 -23.91
N GLY A 113 -1.39 -14.98 -23.27
CA GLY A 113 -0.48 -14.06 -22.61
C GLY A 113 0.03 -14.56 -21.26
N GLY A 114 1.27 -14.21 -20.91
CA GLY A 114 1.82 -14.47 -19.58
C GLY A 114 1.11 -13.67 -18.47
N ALA A 115 1.24 -14.11 -17.22
CA ALA A 115 0.65 -13.42 -16.08
C ALA A 115 1.30 -12.05 -15.85
N GLN A 116 0.52 -10.98 -15.90
CA GLN A 116 0.96 -9.60 -15.65
C GLN A 116 0.74 -9.22 -14.17
N PRO A 117 1.68 -8.55 -13.50
CA PRO A 117 1.46 -8.05 -12.15
C PRO A 117 0.49 -6.85 -12.19
N ILE A 118 -0.53 -6.86 -11.33
CA ILE A 118 -1.35 -5.68 -11.01
C ILE A 118 -0.64 -4.89 -9.91
N THR A 119 -0.28 -5.56 -8.81
CA THR A 119 0.39 -4.94 -7.67
C THR A 119 1.02 -5.98 -6.74
N GLY A 120 1.66 -5.55 -5.66
CA GLY A 120 2.30 -6.42 -4.66
C GLY A 120 3.78 -6.71 -4.96
N GLU A 121 4.38 -5.91 -5.84
CA GLU A 121 5.80 -6.02 -6.21
C GLU A 121 6.67 -5.22 -5.23
N ASN A 122 7.88 -5.72 -4.97
CA ASN A 122 8.85 -5.14 -4.02
C ASN A 122 8.39 -5.11 -2.55
N ASN A 123 8.04 -3.92 -2.04
CA ASN A 123 8.00 -3.59 -0.61
C ASN A 123 6.63 -3.77 0.03
N VAL A 124 5.57 -3.96 -0.76
CA VAL A 124 4.23 -4.25 -0.28
C VAL A 124 3.76 -5.54 -0.90
N LYS A 125 3.20 -6.42 -0.09
CA LYS A 125 2.61 -7.71 -0.46
C LYS A 125 1.11 -7.63 -0.27
N VAL A 126 0.40 -8.25 -1.18
CA VAL A 126 -1.07 -8.27 -1.17
C VAL A 126 -1.54 -9.72 -1.08
N ALA A 127 -2.58 -9.93 -0.30
CA ALA A 127 -3.37 -11.15 -0.24
C ALA A 127 -4.84 -10.77 -0.48
N ALA A 128 -5.47 -11.34 -1.48
CA ALA A 128 -6.87 -11.10 -1.79
C ALA A 128 -7.66 -12.40 -1.69
N THR A 129 -8.85 -12.34 -1.08
CA THR A 129 -9.84 -13.41 -1.10
C THR A 129 -11.14 -12.92 -1.72
N PHE A 130 -11.73 -13.78 -2.53
CA PHE A 130 -12.94 -13.52 -3.30
C PHE A 130 -14.07 -14.44 -2.83
N GLU A 131 -15.28 -13.92 -2.75
CA GLU A 131 -16.46 -14.67 -2.38
C GLU A 131 -17.63 -14.24 -3.25
N LEU A 132 -18.19 -15.18 -4.01
CA LEU A 132 -19.35 -14.95 -4.85
C LEU A 132 -20.62 -15.26 -4.05
N ASP A 133 -21.58 -14.34 -4.07
CA ASP A 133 -22.91 -14.61 -3.53
C ASP A 133 -23.64 -15.60 -4.44
N THR A 134 -23.95 -16.77 -3.89
CA THR A 134 -24.59 -17.88 -4.63
C THR A 134 -26.07 -17.61 -4.93
N THR A 135 -26.67 -16.62 -4.27
CA THR A 135 -28.08 -16.24 -4.46
C THR A 135 -28.26 -15.47 -5.76
N ASP A 136 -27.48 -14.41 -5.94
CA ASP A 136 -27.57 -13.53 -7.11
C ASP A 136 -26.60 -13.92 -8.21
N ASN A 137 -25.49 -14.62 -7.91
CA ASN A 137 -24.40 -14.97 -8.83
C ASN A 137 -23.75 -13.76 -9.54
N ARG A 138 -24.06 -12.53 -9.10
CA ARG A 138 -23.61 -11.24 -9.65
C ARG A 138 -22.76 -10.46 -8.66
N THR A 139 -22.91 -10.75 -7.37
CA THR A 139 -22.31 -9.97 -6.29
C THR A 139 -21.04 -10.67 -5.81
N VAL A 140 -19.90 -10.01 -5.96
CA VAL A 140 -18.60 -10.50 -5.50
C VAL A 140 -18.13 -9.66 -4.34
N SER A 141 -17.89 -10.30 -3.20
CA SER A 141 -17.18 -9.71 -2.06
C SER A 141 -15.69 -9.94 -2.20
N ILE A 142 -14.92 -8.88 -2.05
CA ILE A 142 -13.45 -8.88 -2.13
C ILE A 142 -12.93 -8.47 -0.76
N ASN A 143 -12.15 -9.33 -0.11
CA ASN A 143 -11.35 -8.96 1.05
C ASN A 143 -9.89 -8.90 0.63
N LEU A 144 -9.26 -7.75 0.79
CA LEU A 144 -7.88 -7.52 0.38
C LEU A 144 -7.06 -7.04 1.56
N THR A 145 -5.97 -7.74 1.84
CA THR A 145 -4.99 -7.41 2.87
C THR A 145 -3.67 -7.05 2.21
N ALA A 146 -3.17 -5.84 2.46
CA ALA A 146 -1.83 -5.44 2.06
C ALA A 146 -0.92 -5.34 3.29
N ILE A 147 0.32 -5.81 3.17
CA ILE A 147 1.31 -5.91 4.24
C ILE A 147 2.65 -5.43 3.70
N ASP A 148 3.38 -4.61 4.44
CA ASP A 148 4.74 -4.24 4.07
C ASP A 148 5.75 -5.41 4.25
N SER A 149 6.80 -5.44 3.45
CA SER A 149 7.85 -6.47 3.44
C SER A 149 9.22 -5.95 3.82
N TYR A 150 9.29 -4.78 4.45
CA TYR A 150 10.55 -4.27 4.99
C TYR A 150 11.09 -5.19 6.09
N THR A 151 12.40 -5.46 6.05
CA THR A 151 13.12 -6.34 7.00
C THR A 151 13.62 -5.58 8.25
N ASP A 152 13.33 -4.28 8.36
CA ASP A 152 13.82 -3.44 9.45
C ASP A 152 13.10 -3.69 10.78
N LYS A 153 13.68 -3.19 11.88
CA LYS A 153 13.11 -3.27 13.25
C LYS A 153 11.86 -2.40 13.48
N LEU A 154 11.37 -1.72 12.45
CA LEU A 154 10.14 -0.91 12.54
C LEU A 154 8.91 -1.83 12.49
N PRO A 155 7.79 -1.46 13.15
CA PRO A 155 6.58 -2.27 13.13
C PRO A 155 6.02 -2.35 11.71
N ARG A 156 5.74 -3.59 11.28
CA ARG A 156 5.10 -3.85 9.99
C ARG A 156 3.75 -3.16 9.90
N GLN A 157 3.49 -2.57 8.74
CA GLN A 157 2.23 -1.90 8.43
C GLN A 157 1.36 -2.84 7.61
N SER A 158 0.13 -3.07 8.07
CA SER A 158 -0.88 -3.82 7.33
C SER A 158 -2.20 -3.07 7.28
N ILE A 159 -2.95 -3.28 6.21
CA ILE A 159 -4.33 -2.83 6.09
C ILE A 159 -5.17 -3.90 5.42
N THR A 160 -6.36 -4.11 5.95
CA THR A 160 -7.39 -4.95 5.32
C THR A 160 -8.53 -4.07 4.88
N LEU A 161 -8.92 -4.20 3.61
CA LEU A 161 -10.02 -3.49 3.00
C LEU A 161 -11.02 -4.52 2.47
N LYS A 162 -12.31 -4.22 2.64
CA LYS A 162 -13.41 -5.05 2.15
C LYS A 162 -14.28 -4.21 1.23
N THR A 163 -14.63 -4.78 0.08
CA THR A 163 -15.58 -4.16 -0.86
C THR A 163 -16.46 -5.23 -1.49
N THR A 164 -17.63 -4.83 -1.93
CA THR A 164 -18.59 -5.70 -2.61
C THR A 164 -18.96 -5.05 -3.94
N VAL A 165 -18.92 -5.83 -5.01
CA VAL A 165 -19.08 -5.36 -6.39
C VAL A 165 -20.17 -6.18 -7.05
N VAL A 166 -21.10 -5.50 -7.71
CA VAL A 166 -22.14 -6.14 -8.53
C VAL A 166 -21.70 -6.09 -9.99
N SER A 167 -21.63 -7.26 -10.62
CA SER A 167 -21.36 -7.42 -12.05
C SER A 167 -22.61 -7.04 -12.87
N LEU A 168 -22.45 -6.03 -13.73
CA LEU A 168 -23.57 -5.46 -14.50
C LEU A 168 -24.02 -6.37 -15.64
N ASN A 169 -23.08 -7.09 -16.26
CA ASN A 169 -23.33 -7.88 -17.47
C ASN A 169 -23.67 -9.36 -17.19
N VAL A 170 -23.67 -9.77 -15.92
CA VAL A 170 -24.17 -11.09 -15.52
C VAL A 170 -25.70 -11.02 -15.41
N PRO A 171 -26.48 -11.85 -16.12
CA PRO A 171 -27.93 -11.85 -15.99
C PRO A 171 -28.36 -12.28 -14.57
N PRO A 172 -29.45 -11.71 -14.02
CA PRO A 172 -30.01 -12.18 -12.76
C PRO A 172 -30.53 -13.61 -12.90
N ARG A 173 -30.38 -14.39 -11.83
CA ARG A 173 -31.05 -15.68 -11.69
C ARG A 173 -32.54 -15.49 -11.41
#